data_AF-A0A7S3TAW1-F1
#
_entry.id   AF-A0A7S3TAW1-F1
#
_cell.length_a   1.000
_cell.length_b   1.000
_cell.length_c   1.000
_cell.angle_alpha   90.00
_cell.angle_beta   90.00
_cell.angle_gamma   90.00
#
_symmetry.space_group_name_H-M   'P 1'
#
loop_
_entity.id
_entity.type
_entity.pdbx_description
1 polymer ?
#
loop_
_entity_poly.entity_id
_entity_poly.type
_entity_poly.pdbx_seq_one_letter_code
_entity_poly.pdbx_strand_id
1 'polypeptide(L)'
;ALWFGDSRPLLQGIVCVCGVTTCIGFYGTQVLAPYAFRGLVDAWAVQPVLRVAPRWFAVQLEAASETQLFWAAARLADFFIHLVPTMTAAYIFRHAATASALIASLPTNLLWLLCTGQKTLAGTNAIYCIEPDLPNHVWRFIYGSHWAFCGAALVCLAVAP
;
A
#
# COMPACT_ATOMS: atom_id res chain seq x y z
N ALA A 1 19.01 -9.24 -27.44
CA ALA A 1 19.14 -9.67 -26.04
C ALA A 1 19.67 -8.49 -25.22
N LEU A 2 18.77 -7.62 -24.75
CA LEU A 2 19.15 -6.47 -23.94
C LEU A 2 19.26 -6.91 -22.48
N TRP A 3 20.49 -7.04 -22.00
CA TRP A 3 20.94 -6.53 -20.70
C TRP A 3 20.10 -6.81 -19.44
N PHE A 4 19.65 -8.04 -19.25
CA PHE A 4 19.32 -8.51 -17.91
C PHE A 4 20.29 -9.64 -17.56
N GLY A 5 21.35 -9.30 -16.83
CA GLY A 5 21.99 -10.28 -15.94
C GLY A 5 20.96 -10.82 -14.95
N ASP A 6 21.38 -11.68 -14.03
CA ASP A 6 20.48 -12.19 -12.99
C ASP A 6 19.96 -11.04 -12.10
N SER A 7 18.85 -10.41 -12.50
CA SER A 7 18.21 -9.28 -11.82
C SER A 7 17.33 -9.72 -10.65
N ARG A 8 17.27 -11.04 -10.39
CA ARG A 8 16.50 -11.62 -9.28
C ARG A 8 16.88 -11.01 -7.93
N PRO A 9 18.17 -10.81 -7.57
CA PRO A 9 18.54 -10.22 -6.29
C PRO A 9 18.07 -8.77 -6.15
N LEU A 10 18.15 -7.97 -7.21
CA LEU A 10 17.68 -6.58 -7.18
C LEU A 10 16.16 -6.54 -6.99
N LEU A 11 15.40 -7.35 -7.73
CA LEU A 11 13.95 -7.42 -7.62
C LEU A 11 13.52 -7.90 -6.22
N GLN A 12 14.19 -8.91 -5.67
CA GLN A 12 13.95 -9.38 -4.30
C GLN A 12 14.19 -8.27 -3.27
N GLY A 13 15.26 -7.49 -3.43
CA GLY A 13 15.53 -6.33 -2.60
C GLY A 13 14.43 -5.28 -2.67
N ILE A 14 13.96 -4.93 -3.88
CA ILE A 14 12.85 -3.97 -4.07
C ILE A 14 11.59 -4.48 -3.37
N VAL A 15 11.24 -5.76 -3.58
CA VAL A 15 10.08 -6.39 -2.95
C VAL A 15 10.18 -6.37 -1.43
N CYS A 16 11.37 -6.66 -0.87
CA CYS A 16 11.62 -6.56 0.56
C CYS A 16 11.32 -5.15 1.08
N VAL A 17 11.88 -4.13 0.45
CA VAL A 17 11.76 -2.74 0.88
C VAL A 17 10.31 -2.27 0.79
N CYS A 18 9.66 -2.51 -0.35
CA CYS A 18 8.23 -2.23 -0.51
C CYS A 18 7.41 -2.92 0.58
N GLY A 19 7.67 -4.21 0.84
CA GLY A 19 6.99 -4.97 1.88
C GLY A 19 7.08 -4.32 3.26
N VAL A 20 8.29 -3.94 3.70
CA VAL A 20 8.48 -3.25 5.00
C VAL A 20 7.72 -1.93 5.04
N THR A 21 7.80 -1.14 3.97
CA THR A 21 7.16 0.18 3.94
C THR A 21 5.65 0.10 3.88
N THR A 22 5.08 -0.92 3.23
CA THR A 22 3.64 -1.21 3.28
C THR A 22 3.23 -1.57 4.70
N CYS A 23 3.99 -2.44 5.39
CA CYS A 23 3.71 -2.79 6.78
C CYS A 23 3.74 -1.56 7.72
N ILE A 24 4.70 -0.64 7.54
CA ILE A 24 4.80 0.56 8.38
C ILE A 24 3.75 1.61 8.00
N GLY A 25 3.68 1.98 6.71
CA GLY A 25 2.87 3.09 6.24
C GLY A 25 1.39 2.74 6.19
N PHE A 26 1.02 1.69 5.46
CA PHE A 26 -0.38 1.34 5.24
C PHE A 26 -1.04 0.84 6.52
N TYR A 27 -0.45 -0.14 7.21
CA TYR A 27 -1.03 -0.67 8.45
C TYR A 27 -0.90 0.29 9.63
N GLY A 28 0.18 1.09 9.71
CA GLY A 28 0.24 2.19 10.67
C GLY A 28 -0.92 3.18 10.47
N THR A 29 -1.28 3.48 9.22
CA THR A 29 -2.44 4.34 8.95
C THR A 29 -3.76 3.67 9.23
N GLN A 30 -3.91 2.36 9.00
CA GLN A 30 -5.13 1.66 9.40
C GLN A 30 -5.39 1.73 10.91
N VAL A 31 -4.33 1.76 11.73
CA VAL A 31 -4.45 1.96 13.18
C VAL A 31 -4.82 3.40 13.53
N LEU A 32 -4.18 4.38 12.89
CA LEU A 32 -4.39 5.81 13.19
C LEU A 32 -5.71 6.37 12.61
N ALA A 33 -6.17 5.84 11.48
CA ALA A 33 -7.33 6.29 10.72
C ALA A 33 -8.16 5.08 10.22
N PRO A 34 -8.86 4.37 11.11
CA PRO A 34 -9.57 3.14 10.74
C PRO A 34 -10.72 3.35 9.75
N TYR A 35 -11.25 4.57 9.62
CA TYR A 35 -12.25 4.93 8.62
C TYR A 35 -11.68 5.00 7.20
N ALA A 36 -10.38 5.30 7.05
CA ALA A 36 -9.73 5.35 5.73
C ALA A 36 -9.68 3.96 5.07
N PHE A 37 -9.59 2.90 5.88
CA PHE A 37 -9.69 1.53 5.40
C PHE A 37 -11.05 1.25 4.76
N ARG A 38 -12.13 1.85 5.27
CA ARG A 38 -13.48 1.65 4.70
C ARG A 38 -13.57 2.22 3.30
N GLY A 39 -13.18 3.48 3.10
CA GLY A 39 -13.19 4.09 1.78
C GLY A 39 -12.31 3.33 0.77
N LEU A 40 -11.16 2.79 1.20
CA LEU A 40 -10.35 1.92 0.34
C LEU A 40 -11.07 0.65 -0.11
N VAL A 41 -11.67 -0.08 0.83
CA VAL A 41 -12.46 -1.29 0.49
C VAL A 41 -13.65 -0.92 -0.38
N ASP A 42 -14.31 0.22 -0.12
CA ASP A 42 -15.43 0.67 -0.94
C ASP A 42 -14.98 0.97 -2.36
N ALA A 43 -13.93 1.77 -2.52
CA ALA A 43 -13.41 2.19 -3.83
C ALA A 43 -12.86 1.01 -4.66
N TRP A 44 -12.18 0.05 -4.02
CA TRP A 44 -11.44 -1.01 -4.72
C TRP A 44 -12.12 -2.36 -4.75
N ALA A 45 -13.00 -2.67 -3.79
CA ALA A 45 -13.68 -3.96 -3.71
C ALA A 45 -15.19 -3.83 -3.92
N VAL A 46 -15.87 -2.96 -3.17
CA VAL A 46 -17.34 -2.90 -3.19
C VAL A 46 -17.85 -2.27 -4.48
N GLN A 47 -17.47 -1.02 -4.77
CA GLN A 47 -17.97 -0.25 -5.91
C GLN A 47 -17.70 -0.92 -7.26
N PRO A 48 -16.51 -1.50 -7.53
CA PRO A 48 -16.29 -2.23 -8.78
C PRO A 48 -17.23 -3.43 -8.94
N VAL A 49 -17.48 -4.17 -7.85
CA VAL A 49 -18.40 -5.31 -7.87
C VAL A 49 -19.85 -4.85 -8.08
N LEU A 50 -20.29 -3.80 -7.39
CA LEU A 50 -21.65 -3.25 -7.56
C LEU A 50 -21.92 -2.80 -9.00
N ARG A 51 -20.91 -2.29 -9.72
CA ARG A 51 -21.05 -1.86 -11.13
C ARG A 51 -21.33 -2.99 -12.10
N VAL A 52 -20.86 -4.21 -11.81
CA VAL A 52 -20.92 -5.35 -12.75
C VAL A 52 -21.82 -6.48 -12.28
N ALA A 53 -22.15 -6.52 -10.99
CA ALA A 53 -22.94 -7.61 -10.41
C ALA A 53 -24.43 -7.50 -10.76
N PRO A 54 -25.16 -8.63 -10.81
CA PRO A 54 -26.61 -8.63 -10.90
C PRO A 54 -27.26 -7.86 -9.74
N ARG A 55 -28.37 -7.17 -10.00
CA ARG A 55 -29.06 -6.31 -9.03
C ARG A 55 -29.38 -7.00 -7.69
N TRP A 56 -29.79 -8.26 -7.72
CA TRP A 56 -30.11 -9.01 -6.50
C TRP A 56 -28.89 -9.19 -5.60
N PHE A 57 -27.69 -9.35 -6.17
CA PHE A 57 -26.44 -9.48 -5.44
C PHE A 57 -25.97 -8.10 -4.95
N ALA A 58 -26.07 -7.07 -5.80
CA ALA A 58 -25.70 -5.71 -5.45
C ALA A 58 -26.44 -5.22 -4.19
N VAL A 59 -27.77 -5.45 -4.11
CA VAL A 59 -28.57 -5.09 -2.92
C VAL A 59 -28.11 -5.85 -1.68
N GLN A 60 -27.74 -7.14 -1.80
CA GLN A 60 -27.22 -7.91 -0.67
C GLN A 60 -25.84 -7.41 -0.22
N LEU A 61 -24.98 -7.06 -1.17
CA LEU A 61 -23.66 -6.53 -0.88
C LEU A 61 -23.74 -5.15 -0.20
N GLU A 62 -24.59 -4.25 -0.68
CA GLU A 62 -24.86 -2.96 -0.04
C GLU A 62 -25.38 -3.15 1.39
N ALA A 63 -26.34 -4.05 1.60
CA ALA A 63 -26.84 -4.36 2.94
C ALA A 63 -25.74 -4.97 3.83
N ALA A 64 -24.87 -5.81 3.27
CA ALA A 64 -23.76 -6.41 4.00
C ALA A 64 -22.69 -5.37 4.37
N SER A 65 -22.37 -4.41 3.50
CA SER A 65 -21.36 -3.38 3.76
C SER A 65 -21.72 -2.43 4.90
N GLU A 66 -22.98 -2.37 5.31
CA GLU A 66 -23.41 -1.64 6.52
C GLU A 66 -23.12 -2.41 7.83
N THR A 67 -22.76 -3.70 7.75
CA THR A 67 -22.58 -4.55 8.93
C THR A 67 -21.14 -4.52 9.47
N GLN A 68 -20.98 -4.60 10.79
CA GLN A 68 -19.65 -4.75 11.42
C GLN A 68 -18.96 -6.06 11.02
N LEU A 69 -19.74 -7.12 10.77
CA LEU A 69 -19.19 -8.41 10.36
C LEU A 69 -18.50 -8.32 9.00
N PHE A 70 -19.08 -7.61 8.04
CA PHE A 70 -18.46 -7.37 6.74
C PHE A 70 -17.11 -6.67 6.90
N TRP A 71 -17.04 -5.62 7.72
CA TRP A 71 -15.80 -4.88 7.95
C TRP A 71 -14.75 -5.68 8.70
N ALA A 72 -15.15 -6.53 9.65
CA ALA A 72 -14.25 -7.47 10.30
C ALA A 72 -13.69 -8.50 9.30
N ALA A 73 -14.54 -9.04 8.42
CA ALA A 73 -14.13 -9.95 7.36
C ALA A 73 -13.20 -9.28 6.35
N ALA A 74 -13.49 -8.04 5.95
CA ALA A 74 -12.63 -7.25 5.05
C ALA A 74 -11.24 -7.01 5.65
N ARG A 75 -11.16 -6.67 6.95
CA ARG A 75 -9.87 -6.54 7.65
C ARG A 75 -9.10 -7.85 7.74
N LEU A 76 -9.80 -8.96 8.02
CA LEU A 76 -9.19 -10.28 8.06
C LEU A 76 -8.67 -10.68 6.68
N ALA A 77 -9.44 -10.43 5.62
CA ALA A 77 -9.01 -10.67 4.25
C ALA A 77 -7.80 -9.81 3.88
N ASP A 78 -7.83 -8.51 4.18
CA ASP A 78 -6.70 -7.60 3.95
C ASP A 78 -5.43 -8.05 4.68
N PHE A 79 -5.54 -8.53 5.93
CA PHE A 79 -4.43 -9.11 6.66
C PHE A 79 -3.77 -10.28 5.91
N PHE A 80 -4.55 -11.19 5.34
CA PHE A 80 -4.02 -12.35 4.61
C PHE A 80 -3.56 -12.05 3.19
N ILE A 81 -4.18 -11.06 2.53
CA ILE A 81 -3.87 -10.70 1.14
C ILE A 81 -2.69 -9.73 1.07
N HIS A 82 -2.58 -8.80 2.03
CA HIS A 82 -1.55 -7.77 2.04
C HIS A 82 -0.53 -8.00 3.16
N LEU A 83 -0.91 -7.93 4.45
CA LEU A 83 0.07 -7.93 5.54
C LEU A 83 0.96 -9.16 5.57
N VAL A 84 0.36 -10.35 5.54
CA VAL A 84 1.10 -11.61 5.63
C VAL A 84 2.08 -11.73 4.46
N PRO A 85 1.67 -11.59 3.18
CA PRO A 85 2.60 -11.61 2.06
C PRO A 85 3.70 -10.55 2.14
N THR A 86 3.39 -9.31 2.52
CA THR A 86 4.40 -8.24 2.59
C THR A 86 5.39 -8.48 3.72
N MET A 87 4.94 -8.97 4.87
CA MET A 87 5.81 -9.37 5.99
C MET A 87 6.67 -10.58 5.62
N THR A 88 6.08 -11.60 4.99
CA THR A 88 6.80 -12.79 4.55
C THR A 88 7.85 -12.43 3.51
N ALA A 89 7.52 -11.58 2.54
CA ALA A 89 8.46 -11.13 1.54
C ALA A 89 9.59 -10.29 2.15
N ALA A 90 9.28 -9.37 3.06
CA ALA A 90 10.27 -8.62 3.82
C ALA A 90 11.21 -9.55 4.60
N TYR A 91 10.67 -10.59 5.23
CA TYR A 91 11.48 -11.56 5.97
C TYR A 91 12.37 -12.38 5.04
N ILE A 92 11.81 -13.04 4.03
CA ILE A 92 12.57 -13.95 3.14
C ILE A 92 13.65 -13.18 2.36
N PHE A 93 13.34 -11.98 1.87
CA PHE A 93 14.22 -11.21 0.99
C PHE A 93 15.07 -10.15 1.71
N ARG A 94 15.07 -10.11 3.06
CA ARG A 94 15.87 -9.15 3.85
C ARG A 94 17.36 -9.09 3.47
N HIS A 95 17.93 -10.21 3.06
CA HIS A 95 19.34 -10.32 2.67
C HIS A 95 19.64 -9.61 1.34
N ALA A 96 18.62 -9.35 0.52
CA ALA A 96 18.75 -8.68 -0.78
C ALA A 96 18.52 -7.16 -0.69
N ALA A 97 18.23 -6.62 0.50
CA ALA A 97 18.03 -5.18 0.74
C ALA A 97 19.37 -4.41 0.68
N THR A 98 19.83 -4.16 -0.53
CA THR A 98 21.06 -3.40 -0.83
C THR A 98 20.77 -1.92 -1.09
N ALA A 99 21.80 -1.09 -1.15
CA ALA A 99 21.67 0.32 -1.51
C ALA A 99 21.00 0.50 -2.89
N SER A 100 21.38 -0.32 -3.88
CA SER A 100 20.76 -0.29 -5.21
C SER A 100 19.27 -0.62 -5.17
N ALA A 101 18.87 -1.60 -4.35
CA ALA A 101 17.45 -1.95 -4.18
C ALA A 101 16.64 -0.82 -3.54
N LEU A 102 17.20 -0.18 -2.50
CA LEU A 102 16.58 0.96 -1.82
C LEU A 102 16.42 2.17 -2.75
N ILE A 103 17.43 2.47 -3.57
CA ILE A 103 17.34 3.55 -4.56
C ILE A 103 16.27 3.23 -5.61
N ALA A 104 16.25 1.98 -6.10
CA ALA A 104 15.30 1.55 -7.10
C ALA A 104 13.85 1.49 -6.58
N SER A 105 13.63 1.37 -5.26
CA SER A 105 12.29 1.39 -4.67
C SER A 105 11.75 2.81 -4.45
N LEU A 106 12.60 3.82 -4.21
CA LEU A 106 12.18 5.22 -4.00
C LEU A 106 11.11 5.74 -4.99
N PRO A 107 11.21 5.53 -6.32
CA PRO A 107 10.24 6.09 -7.26
C PRO A 107 8.86 5.43 -7.22
N THR A 108 8.64 4.37 -6.44
CA THR A 108 7.35 3.64 -6.43
C THR A 108 6.16 4.54 -6.05
N ASN A 109 6.32 5.46 -5.11
CA ASN A 109 5.26 6.42 -4.75
C ASN A 109 5.07 7.53 -5.77
N LEU A 110 6.13 7.92 -6.50
CA LEU A 110 6.01 8.85 -7.62
C LEU A 110 5.28 8.21 -8.79
N LEU A 111 5.54 6.93 -9.05
CA LEU A 111 4.83 6.19 -10.08
C LEU A 111 3.32 6.17 -9.80
N TRP A 112 2.91 5.96 -8.55
CA TRP A 112 1.49 6.06 -8.17
C TRP A 112 0.90 7.45 -8.47
N LEU A 113 1.59 8.53 -8.08
CA LEU A 113 1.14 9.91 -8.35
C LEU A 113 1.01 10.19 -9.85
N LEU A 114 1.98 9.72 -10.64
CA LEU A 114 1.98 9.88 -12.10
C LEU A 114 0.85 9.07 -12.75
N CYS A 115 0.65 7.81 -12.35
CA CYS A 115 -0.39 6.95 -12.90
C CYS A 115 -1.81 7.43 -12.57
N THR A 116 -2.00 8.06 -11.41
CA THR A 116 -3.30 8.60 -10.99
C THR A 116 -3.55 10.02 -11.49
N GLY A 117 -2.56 10.67 -12.10
CA GLY A 117 -2.64 12.05 -12.61
C GLY A 117 -2.86 13.10 -11.51
N GLN A 118 -2.59 12.75 -10.25
CA GLN A 118 -2.87 13.61 -9.11
C GLN A 118 -1.85 14.74 -9.00
N LYS A 119 -2.34 15.97 -8.81
CA LYS A 119 -1.50 17.16 -8.60
C LYS A 119 -1.11 17.35 -7.14
N THR A 120 -1.89 16.81 -6.22
CA THR A 120 -1.67 16.92 -4.77
C THR A 120 -2.05 15.62 -4.08
N LEU A 121 -1.50 15.41 -2.87
CA LEU A 121 -1.84 14.26 -2.04
C LEU A 121 -3.30 14.31 -1.52
N ALA A 122 -3.92 15.48 -1.46
CA ALA A 122 -5.31 15.63 -1.02
C ALA A 122 -6.29 14.96 -1.99
N GLY A 123 -5.97 14.94 -3.29
CA GLY A 123 -6.81 14.28 -4.30
C GLY A 123 -6.92 12.76 -4.12
N THR A 124 -6.06 12.17 -3.27
CA THR A 124 -6.15 10.78 -2.85
C THR A 124 -7.46 10.48 -2.10
N ASN A 125 -8.01 11.44 -1.33
CA ASN A 125 -9.31 11.27 -0.69
C ASN A 125 -10.42 11.04 -1.72
N ALA A 126 -10.39 11.80 -2.83
CA ALA A 126 -11.38 11.68 -3.90
C ALA A 126 -11.27 10.34 -4.65
N ILE A 127 -10.05 9.85 -4.91
CA ILE A 127 -9.86 8.53 -5.55
C ILE A 127 -10.41 7.40 -4.68
N TYR A 128 -10.17 7.47 -3.38
CA TYR A 128 -10.53 6.42 -2.44
C TYR A 128 -11.87 6.67 -1.74
N CYS A 129 -12.62 7.69 -2.13
CA CYS A 129 -13.90 8.05 -1.51
C CYS A 129 -13.82 8.12 0.04
N ILE A 130 -12.76 8.72 0.58
CA ILE A 130 -12.56 8.80 2.04
C ILE A 130 -13.43 9.92 2.61
N GLU A 131 -14.35 9.59 3.53
CA GLU A 131 -15.18 10.57 4.26
C GLU A 131 -15.14 10.26 5.78
N PRO A 132 -14.82 11.24 6.65
CA PRO A 132 -14.32 12.58 6.30
C PRO A 132 -12.92 12.54 5.68
N ASP A 133 -12.62 13.54 4.85
CA ASP A 133 -11.31 13.69 4.19
C ASP A 133 -10.15 13.53 5.19
N LEU A 134 -9.16 12.71 4.83
CA LEU A 134 -7.90 12.68 5.56
C LEU A 134 -7.09 13.95 5.34
N PRO A 135 -6.49 14.52 6.40
CA PRO A 135 -5.63 15.69 6.25
C PRO A 135 -4.33 15.31 5.52
N ASN A 136 -3.78 16.28 4.78
CA ASN A 136 -2.58 16.08 3.96
C ASN A 136 -1.38 15.45 4.68
N HIS A 137 -1.22 15.69 6.00
CA HIS A 137 -0.11 15.12 6.75
C HIS A 137 -0.23 13.60 6.93
N VAL A 138 -1.44 13.02 6.92
CA VAL A 138 -1.64 11.57 6.95
C VAL A 138 -1.23 10.95 5.61
N TRP A 139 -1.62 11.56 4.48
CA TRP A 139 -1.13 11.11 3.17
C TRP A 139 0.39 11.25 3.05
N ARG A 140 0.96 12.35 3.54
CA ARG A 140 2.42 12.50 3.63
C ARG A 140 3.06 11.44 4.53
N PHE A 141 2.39 10.95 5.57
CA PHE A 141 2.89 9.84 6.36
C PHE A 141 2.85 8.53 5.57
N ILE A 142 1.72 8.19 4.93
CA ILE A 142 1.60 6.99 4.10
C ILE A 142 2.66 6.97 2.99
N TYR A 143 2.69 8.00 2.15
CA TYR A 143 3.62 8.05 1.03
C TYR A 143 5.04 8.40 1.49
N GLY A 144 5.21 9.21 2.53
CA GLY A 144 6.52 9.61 3.04
C GLY A 144 7.21 8.52 3.86
N SER A 145 6.47 7.59 4.49
CA SER A 145 7.05 6.46 5.22
C SER A 145 7.95 5.60 4.35
N HIS A 146 7.61 5.42 3.07
CA HIS A 146 8.44 4.72 2.11
C HIS A 146 9.77 5.46 1.86
N TRP A 147 9.71 6.76 1.59
CA TRP A 147 10.88 7.60 1.38
C TRP A 147 11.76 7.68 2.63
N ALA A 148 11.15 7.84 3.80
CA ALA A 148 11.83 7.91 5.09
C ALA A 148 12.55 6.60 5.41
N PHE A 149 11.89 5.46 5.23
CA PHE A 149 12.50 4.15 5.42
C PHE A 149 13.66 3.92 4.45
N CYS A 150 13.45 4.15 3.15
CA CYS A 150 14.48 3.95 2.13
C CYS A 150 15.68 4.86 2.39
N GLY A 151 15.45 6.15 2.70
CA GLY A 151 16.50 7.11 3.00
C GLY A 151 17.28 6.75 4.27
N ALA A 152 16.60 6.40 5.36
CA ALA A 152 17.26 6.00 6.60
C ALA A 152 18.10 4.72 6.41
N ALA A 153 17.56 3.72 5.71
CA ALA A 153 18.28 2.49 5.41
C ALA A 153 19.51 2.75 4.53
N LEU A 154 19.43 3.67 3.56
CA LEU A 154 20.57 4.08 2.74
C LEU A 154 21.67 4.75 3.58
N VAL A 155 21.31 5.65 4.49
CA VAL A 155 22.27 6.27 5.41
C VAL A 155 22.94 5.20 6.25
N CYS A 156 22.17 4.28 6.85
CA CYS A 156 22.71 3.17 7.63
C CYS A 156 23.69 2.29 6.83
N LEU A 157 23.39 1.99 5.56
CA LEU A 157 24.31 1.23 4.69
C LEU A 157 25.56 2.02 4.31
N ALA A 158 25.45 3.35 4.17
CA ALA A 158 26.59 4.20 3.82
C ALA A 158 27.56 4.44 4.99
N VAL A 159 27.08 4.33 6.24
CA VAL A 159 27.88 4.50 7.46
C VAL A 159 28.25 3.19 8.14
N ALA A 160 27.72 2.05 7.67
CA ALA A 160 28.12 0.74 8.15
C ALA A 160 29.58 0.47 7.70
N PRO A 161 30.47 0.06 8.61
CA PRO A 161 31.88 -0.21 8.31
C PRO A 161 32.09 -1.42 7.40
#